data_AF-A0A969SFU1-F1
#
_entry.id   AF-A0A969SFU1-F1
#
_cell.length_a   1.000
_cell.length_b   1.000
_cell.length_c   1.000
_cell.angle_alpha   90.00
_cell.angle_beta   90.00
_cell.angle_gamma   90.00
#
_symmetry.space_group_name_H-M   'P 1'
#
loop_
_entity.id
_entity.type
_entity.pdbx_description
1 polymer ?
#
loop_
_entity_poly.entity_id
_entity_poly.type
_entity_poly.pdbx_seq_one_letter_code
_entity_poly.pdbx_strand_id
1 'polypeptide(L)' 'MAAKDTATLSAKFQISIPKAIRTARHWQAGQVFAFIPKGEGMLLVPVPTPEELSGLARGANPDGYRDRTDRV' A
#
# COMPACT_ATOMS: atom_id res chain seq x y z
N MET A 1 -20.88 0.68 -16.38
CA MET A 1 -19.52 0.71 -15.80
C MET A 1 -19.55 0.06 -14.41
N ALA A 2 -18.47 -0.66 -14.07
CA ALA A 2 -17.90 -0.75 -12.72
C ALA A 2 -18.57 -1.54 -11.56
N ALA A 3 -19.52 -2.46 -11.78
CA ALA A 3 -19.96 -3.31 -10.66
C ALA A 3 -18.85 -4.24 -10.10
N LYS A 4 -17.76 -4.47 -10.85
CA LYS A 4 -16.65 -5.35 -10.45
C LYS A 4 -15.64 -4.73 -9.48
N ASP A 5 -15.59 -3.40 -9.39
CA ASP A 5 -14.54 -2.68 -8.65
C ASP A 5 -15.08 -1.79 -7.51
N THR A 6 -16.39 -1.74 -7.34
CA THR A 6 -17.04 -1.02 -6.23
C THR A 6 -17.39 -1.98 -5.10
N ALA A 7 -17.31 -1.51 -3.86
CA ALA A 7 -17.73 -2.27 -2.68
C ALA A 7 -18.55 -1.37 -1.74
N THR A 8 -19.53 -1.97 -1.06
CA THR A 8 -20.36 -1.28 -0.07
C THR A 8 -19.70 -1.35 1.30
N LEU A 9 -19.68 -0.22 2.02
CA LEU A 9 -19.32 -0.19 3.43
C LEU A 9 -20.44 -0.84 4.24
N SER A 10 -20.15 -1.97 4.87
CA SER A 10 -21.13 -2.66 5.71
C SER A 10 -21.43 -1.87 6.98
N ALA A 11 -22.53 -2.21 7.67
CA ALA A 11 -22.89 -1.62 8.96
C ALA A 11 -21.84 -1.86 10.07
N LYS A 12 -20.94 -2.83 9.87
CA LYS A 12 -19.77 -3.08 10.75
C LYS A 12 -18.54 -2.28 10.34
N PHE A 13 -18.69 -1.32 9.43
CA PHE A 13 -17.62 -0.50 8.87
C PHE A 13 -16.52 -1.32 8.16
N GLN A 14 -16.87 -2.47 7.60
CA GLN A 14 -15.97 -3.30 6.81
C GLN A 14 -16.25 -3.15 5.32
N ILE A 15 -15.19 -3.02 4.52
CA ILE A 15 -15.24 -3.08 3.06
C ILE A 15 -14.68 -4.43 2.62
N SER A 16 -15.52 -5.24 1.97
CA SER A 16 -15.05 -6.48 1.34
C SER A 16 -14.37 -6.16 0.01
N ILE A 17 -13.07 -6.44 -0.08
CA ILE A 17 -12.32 -6.20 -1.32
C ILE A 17 -12.74 -7.20 -2.41
N PRO A 18 -13.23 -6.74 -3.58
CA PRO A 18 -13.63 -7.60 -4.69
C PRO A 18 -12.52 -8.56 -5.13
N LYS A 19 -12.93 -9.75 -5.59
CA LYS A 19 -11.99 -10.81 -6.03
C LYS A 19 -11.04 -10.32 -7.12
N ALA A 20 -11.55 -9.54 -8.08
CA ALA A 20 -10.76 -9.02 -9.19
C ALA A 20 -9.58 -8.16 -8.70
N ILE A 21 -9.83 -7.27 -7.73
CA ILE A 21 -8.81 -6.36 -7.18
C ILE A 21 -7.75 -7.14 -6.41
N ARG A 22 -8.14 -8.02 -5.48
CA ARG A 22 -7.16 -8.79 -4.70
C ARG A 22 -6.29 -9.71 -5.56
N THR A 23 -6.86 -10.30 -6.62
CA THR A 23 -6.09 -11.12 -7.56
C THR A 23 -5.13 -10.27 -8.39
N ALA A 24 -5.59 -9.14 -8.95
CA ALA A 24 -4.74 -8.26 -9.75
C ALA A 24 -3.60 -7.61 -8.96
N ARG A 25 -3.79 -7.40 -7.65
CA ARG A 25 -2.78 -6.83 -6.75
C ARG A 25 -1.99 -7.89 -5.97
N HIS A 26 -2.25 -9.18 -6.19
CA HIS A 26 -1.66 -10.29 -5.45
C HIS A 26 -1.82 -10.18 -3.92
N TRP A 27 -2.92 -9.60 -3.46
CA TRP A 27 -3.19 -9.44 -2.03
C TRP A 27 -3.58 -10.76 -1.39
N GLN A 28 -3.06 -10.98 -0.19
CA GLN A 28 -3.27 -12.19 0.59
C GLN A 28 -4.10 -11.91 1.84
N ALA A 29 -4.79 -12.95 2.34
CA ALA A 29 -5.50 -12.84 3.60
C ALA A 29 -4.49 -12.63 4.76
N GLY A 30 -4.84 -11.76 5.71
CA GLY A 30 -3.96 -11.40 6.82
C GLY A 30 -2.96 -10.28 6.53
N GLN A 31 -2.88 -9.80 5.28
CA GLN A 31 -2.04 -8.65 4.93
C GLN A 31 -2.57 -7.36 5.58
N VAL A 32 -1.65 -6.54 6.10
CA VAL A 32 -1.95 -5.27 6.77
C VAL A 32 -1.92 -4.13 5.76
N PHE A 33 -2.85 -3.19 5.88
CA PHE A 33 -2.94 -2.01 5.02
C PHE A 33 -2.90 -0.72 5.84
N ALA A 34 -2.13 0.25 5.36
CA ALA A 34 -2.17 1.62 5.83
C ALA A 34 -3.27 2.39 5.09
N PHE A 35 -4.01 3.22 5.84
CA PHE A 35 -4.93 4.20 5.31
C PHE A 35 -4.21 5.55 5.25
N ILE A 36 -3.90 6.02 4.04
CA ILE A 36 -3.20 7.29 3.81
C ILE A 36 -4.15 8.29 3.16
N PRO A 37 -4.52 9.39 3.85
CA PRO A 37 -5.37 10.43 3.27
C PRO A 37 -4.75 11.01 2.00
N LYS A 38 -5.56 11.17 0.94
CA LYS A 38 -5.11 11.80 -0.32
C LYS A 38 -6.25 12.59 -0.97
N GLY A 39 -6.17 13.91 -0.85
CA GLY A 39 -7.25 14.80 -1.27
C GLY A 39 -8.52 14.50 -0.49
N GLU A 40 -9.63 14.34 -1.20
CA GLU A 40 -10.92 13.94 -0.61
C GLU A 40 -11.03 12.42 -0.37
N GLY A 41 -10.05 11.65 -0.84
CA GLY A 41 -10.05 10.19 -0.79
C GLY A 41 -9.04 9.61 0.20
N MET A 42 -8.96 8.28 0.18
CA MET A 42 -8.04 7.47 0.96
C MET A 42 -7.28 6.51 0.06
N LEU A 43 -5.96 6.42 0.24
CA LEU A 43 -5.15 5.37 -0.35
C LEU A 43 -5.03 4.19 0.61
N LEU A 44 -5.22 2.99 0.08
CA LEU A 44 -4.90 1.74 0.74
C LEU A 44 -3.57 1.22 0.19
N VAL A 45 -2.56 1.15 1.06
CA VAL A 45 -1.22 0.69 0.71
C VAL A 45 -0.86 -0.48 1.62
N PRO A 46 -0.39 -1.62 1.09
CA PRO A 46 0.07 -2.71 1.94
C PRO A 46 1.28 -2.28 2.77
N VAL A 47 1.29 -2.65 4.04
CA VAL A 47 2.42 -2.38 4.93
C VAL A 47 3.41 -3.54 4.79
N PRO A 48 4.62 -3.29 4.29
CA PRO A 48 5.60 -4.35 4.11
C PRO A 48 6.18 -4.79 5.46
N THR A 49 6.55 -6.07 5.58
CA THR A 49 7.31 -6.57 6.73
C THR A 49 8.80 -6.21 6.59
N PRO A 50 9.57 -6.21 7.70
CA PRO A 50 11.02 -6.01 7.63
C PRO A 50 11.73 -6.99 6.69
N GLU A 51 11.26 -8.24 6.63
CA GLU A 51 11.81 -9.29 5.77
C GLU A 51 11.56 -8.99 4.29
N GLU A 52 10.38 -8.49 3.94
CA GLU A 52 10.03 -8.08 2.56
C GLU A 52 10.84 -6.89 2.08
N LEU A 53 11.29 -6.03 3.00
CA LEU A 53 12.14 -4.87 2.70
C LEU A 53 13.63 -5.23 2.56
N SER A 54 14.04 -6.39 3.07
CA SER A 54 15.45 -6.78 3.10
C SER A 54 16.00 -6.91 1.68
N GLY A 55 17.03 -6.12 1.37
CA GLY A 55 17.66 -6.12 0.05
C GLY A 55 16.90 -5.37 -1.05
N LEU A 56 15.81 -4.66 -0.71
CA LEU A 56 15.05 -3.84 -1.66
C LEU A 56 15.93 -2.84 -2.45
N ALA A 57 16.94 -2.29 -1.78
CA ALA A 57 17.88 -1.32 -2.35
C ALA A 57 19.17 -1.96 -2.91
N ARG A 58 19.23 -3.29 -3.08
CA ARG A 58 20.44 -3.96 -3.58
C ARG A 58 20.78 -3.45 -4.99
N GLY A 59 21.96 -2.86 -5.15
CA GLY A 59 22.42 -2.30 -6.42
C GLY A 59 21.88 -0.90 -6.75
N ALA A 60 21.16 -0.26 -5.82
CA ALA A 60 20.79 1.14 -5.97
C ALA A 60 22.05 2.03 -6.03
N ASN A 61 22.00 3.09 -6.83
CA ASN A 61 23.09 4.07 -6.91
C ASN A 61 23.20 4.82 -5.56
N PRO A 62 24.36 4.76 -4.88
CA PRO A 62 24.55 5.49 -3.62
C PRO A 62 24.84 6.99 -3.82
N ASP A 63 25.04 7.47 -5.05
CA ASP A 63 25.35 8.88 -5.30
C ASP A 63 24.17 9.81 -5.01
N GLY A 64 24.47 11.03 -4.55
CA GLY A 64 23.46 12.07 -4.31
C GLY A 64 22.50 11.78 -3.16
N TYR A 65 22.86 10.86 -2.24
CA TYR A 65 22.11 10.66 -1.02
C TYR A 65 22.17 11.91 -0.14
N ARG A 66 21.08 12.20 0.59
CA ARG A 66 21.02 13.31 1.55
C ARG A 66 21.62 12.88 2.89
N ASP A 67 22.68 13.54 3.33
CA ASP A 67 23.29 13.32 4.63
C ASP A 67 22.62 14.17 5.72
N ARG A 68 22.89 13.87 7.01
CA ARG A 68 22.48 14.68 8.15
C ARG A 68 23.05 16.09 8.10
N THR A 69 24.23 16.27 7.50
CA THR A 69 24.86 17.58 7.30
C THR A 69 24.08 18.47 6.33
N ASP A 70 23.24 17.89 5.46
CA ASP A 70 22.47 18.63 4.43
C ASP A 70 21.11 19.12 4.96
N ARG A 71 20.93 19.14 6.28
CA ARG A 71 19.75 19.70 6.93
C ARG A 71 19.99 21.18 7.20
N VAL A 72 19.54 22.04 6.28
CA VAL A 72 19.25 23.45 6.56
C VAL A 72 18.01 23.61 7.42
#